data_AF-A0A9R1T1M8-F1
#
_entry.id   AF-A0A9R1T1M8-F1
#
_cell.length_a   1.000
_cell.length_b   1.000
_cell.length_c   1.000
_cell.angle_alpha   90.00
_cell.angle_beta   90.00
_cell.angle_gamma   90.00
#
_symmetry.space_group_name_H-M   'P 1'
#
loop_
_entity.id
_entity.type
_entity.pdbx_description
1 polymer ?
#
loop_
_entity_poly.entity_id
_entity_poly.type
_entity_poly.pdbx_seq_one_letter_code
_entity_poly.pdbx_strand_id
1 'polypeptide(L)'
;MLILHCCGQLKLVELSLTQLGINYVKNGQSFQVVLRHIVKKHQSVCQFVKSLEKLFNFPWFVELVGCTLMFCFQGYNVLKLLHADGSGVFQIGFIIFSTFGILIQFLLNCWAGECLISQSSKIGYAFYTSQWYTLRPSDARSLMMMGFQKTRPLTLTTWKFSVLSIRLFLRVMKTSLSYLSVLLVMTDF
;
A
#
# COMPACT_ATOMS: atom_id res chain seq x y z
N MET A 1 6.84 -6.07 -6.46
CA MET A 1 6.73 -5.87 -7.93
C MET A 1 5.29 -5.67 -8.41
N LEU A 2 4.34 -6.57 -8.12
CA LEU A 2 2.94 -6.43 -8.58
C LEU A 2 2.23 -5.14 -8.11
N ILE A 3 2.44 -4.74 -6.85
CA ILE A 3 1.84 -3.52 -6.30
C ILE A 3 2.44 -2.27 -6.93
N LEU A 4 3.75 -2.28 -7.23
CA LEU A 4 4.45 -1.18 -7.92
C LEU A 4 3.95 -1.03 -9.37
N HIS A 5 3.76 -2.16 -10.06
CA HIS A 5 3.14 -2.19 -11.38
C HIS A 5 1.70 -1.65 -11.33
N CYS A 6 0.94 -1.99 -10.29
CA CYS A 6 -0.40 -1.46 -10.07
C CYS A 6 -0.40 0.05 -9.81
N CYS A 7 0.53 0.57 -9.00
CA CYS A 7 0.71 2.01 -8.79
C CYS A 7 1.10 2.73 -10.08
N GLY A 8 1.95 2.13 -10.91
CA GLY A 8 2.30 2.63 -12.24
C GLY A 8 1.08 2.74 -13.15
N GLN A 9 0.25 1.69 -13.21
CA GLN A 9 -1.00 1.69 -13.98
C GLN A 9 -1.98 2.76 -13.49
N LEU A 10 -2.11 2.97 -12.17
CA LEU A 10 -2.94 4.05 -11.61
C LEU A 10 -2.41 5.44 -12.02
N LYS A 11 -1.11 5.67 -11.99
CA LYS A 11 -0.50 6.95 -12.38
C LYS A 11 -0.68 7.26 -13.87
N LEU A 12 -0.67 6.22 -14.70
CA LEU A 12 -0.96 6.31 -16.13
C LEU A 12 -2.44 6.69 -16.40
N VAL A 13 -3.36 6.19 -15.58
CA VAL A 13 -4.78 6.56 -15.64
C VAL A 13 -5.02 8.00 -15.18
N GLU A 14 -4.35 8.45 -14.12
CA GLU A 14 -4.39 9.85 -13.65
C GLU A 14 -3.94 10.82 -14.75
N LEU A 15 -2.78 10.57 -15.37
CA LEU A 15 -2.25 11.42 -16.46
C LEU A 15 -3.19 11.47 -17.67
N SER A 16 -3.80 10.34 -18.02
CA SER A 16 -4.77 10.27 -19.12
C SER A 16 -6.04 11.08 -18.84
N LEU A 17 -6.48 11.14 -17.56
CA LEU A 17 -7.62 11.95 -17.11
C LEU A 17 -7.33 13.44 -17.21
N THR A 18 -6.15 13.89 -16.77
CA THR A 18 -5.75 15.30 -16.83
C THR A 18 -5.59 15.78 -18.27
N GLN A 19 -5.03 14.95 -19.15
CA GLN A 19 -4.92 15.25 -20.58
C GLN A 19 -6.27 15.25 -21.30
N LEU A 20 -7.28 14.56 -20.77
CA LEU A 20 -8.61 14.52 -21.39
C LEU A 20 -9.31 15.88 -21.39
N GLY A 21 -9.19 16.64 -20.30
CA GLY A 21 -9.77 17.97 -20.20
C GLY A 21 -9.23 18.92 -21.27
N ILE A 22 -7.96 18.77 -21.64
CA ILE A 22 -7.26 19.60 -22.64
C ILE A 22 -7.62 19.16 -24.06
N ASN A 23 -7.69 17.84 -24.32
CA ASN A 23 -7.98 17.30 -25.65
C ASN A 23 -9.47 17.36 -26.05
N TYR A 24 -10.39 17.37 -25.08
CA TYR A 24 -11.82 17.51 -25.33
C TYR A 24 -12.18 18.86 -25.97
N VAL A 25 -11.55 19.95 -25.51
CA VAL A 25 -11.76 21.31 -26.06
C VAL A 25 -11.27 21.42 -27.50
N LYS A 26 -10.32 20.59 -27.93
CA LYS A 26 -9.62 20.74 -29.22
C LYS A 26 -10.22 19.93 -30.38
N ASN A 27 -10.85 18.78 -30.12
CA ASN A 27 -11.09 17.77 -31.18
C ASN A 27 -12.53 17.30 -31.40
N GLY A 28 -13.54 17.79 -30.66
CA GLY A 28 -14.95 17.46 -30.95
C GLY A 28 -15.29 15.96 -30.95
N GLN A 29 -14.44 15.10 -30.35
CA GLN A 29 -14.72 13.68 -30.23
C GLN A 29 -15.88 13.46 -29.24
N SER A 30 -16.64 12.38 -29.44
CA SER A 30 -17.74 11.98 -28.57
C SER A 30 -17.22 11.70 -27.17
N PHE A 31 -17.31 12.71 -26.29
CA PHE A 31 -16.89 12.69 -24.88
C PHE A 31 -17.26 11.39 -24.16
N GLN A 32 -18.46 10.90 -24.46
CA GLN A 32 -19.03 9.65 -23.98
C GLN A 32 -18.15 8.43 -24.24
N VAL A 33 -17.52 8.31 -25.42
CA VAL A 33 -16.65 7.17 -25.77
C VAL A 33 -15.35 7.18 -24.97
N VAL A 34 -14.74 8.36 -24.86
CA VAL A 34 -13.49 8.55 -24.14
C VAL A 34 -13.68 8.40 -22.63
N LEU A 35 -14.76 8.97 -22.10
CA LEU A 35 -15.17 8.81 -20.71
C LEU A 35 -15.43 7.34 -20.38
N ARG A 36 -16.14 6.62 -21.26
CA ARG A 36 -16.40 5.18 -21.10
C ARG A 36 -15.11 4.37 -21.09
N HIS A 37 -14.11 4.75 -21.89
CA HIS A 37 -12.80 4.10 -21.91
C HIS A 37 -12.05 4.30 -20.57
N ILE A 38 -11.99 5.53 -20.07
CA ILE A 38 -11.37 5.84 -18.78
C ILE A 38 -12.06 5.09 -17.64
N VAL A 39 -13.39 5.08 -17.64
CA VAL A 39 -14.19 4.43 -16.61
C VAL A 39 -13.98 2.91 -16.64
N LYS A 40 -13.97 2.28 -17.83
CA LYS A 40 -13.63 0.86 -17.97
C LYS A 40 -12.23 0.57 -17.45
N LYS A 41 -11.25 1.42 -17.76
CA LYS A 41 -9.87 1.24 -17.31
C LYS A 41 -9.75 1.39 -15.79
N HIS A 42 -10.36 2.41 -15.20
CA HIS A 42 -10.39 2.58 -13.74
C HIS A 42 -11.15 1.44 -13.05
N GLN A 43 -12.25 0.97 -13.61
CA GLN A 43 -13.01 -0.16 -13.07
C GLN A 43 -12.19 -1.45 -13.11
N SER A 44 -11.46 -1.71 -14.20
CA SER A 44 -10.54 -2.85 -14.30
C SER A 44 -9.45 -2.79 -13.23
N VAL A 45 -8.83 -1.62 -13.04
CA VAL A 45 -7.83 -1.40 -11.97
C VAL A 45 -8.43 -1.62 -10.58
N CYS A 46 -9.66 -1.13 -10.33
CA CYS A 46 -10.34 -1.31 -9.06
C CYS A 46 -10.70 -2.79 -8.79
N GLN A 47 -11.15 -3.51 -9.82
CA GLN A 47 -11.39 -4.95 -9.73
C GLN A 47 -10.10 -5.72 -9.49
N PHE A 48 -9.02 -5.35 -10.18
CA PHE A 48 -7.71 -5.96 -10.00
C PHE A 48 -7.19 -5.77 -8.57
N VAL A 49 -7.30 -4.56 -8.01
CA VAL A 49 -6.93 -4.30 -6.62
C VAL A 49 -7.78 -5.11 -5.64
N LYS A 50 -9.09 -5.25 -5.87
CA LYS A 50 -9.95 -6.11 -5.03
C LYS A 50 -9.56 -7.59 -5.11
N SER A 51 -9.19 -8.07 -6.29
CA SER A 51 -8.69 -9.43 -6.46
C SER A 51 -7.34 -9.62 -5.77
N LEU A 52 -6.44 -8.64 -5.89
CA LEU A 52 -5.18 -8.62 -5.14
C LEU A 52 -5.42 -8.60 -3.64
N GLU A 53 -6.33 -7.77 -3.14
CA GLU A 53 -6.66 -7.71 -1.73
C GLU A 53 -7.09 -9.10 -1.23
N LYS A 54 -8.00 -9.79 -1.94
CA LYS A 54 -8.42 -11.14 -1.55
C LYS A 54 -7.30 -12.18 -1.59
N LEU A 55 -6.45 -12.16 -2.62
CA LEU A 55 -5.35 -13.11 -2.79
C LEU A 55 -4.22 -12.87 -1.78
N PHE A 56 -3.88 -11.61 -1.52
CA PHE A 56 -2.77 -11.22 -0.66
C PHE A 56 -3.16 -11.06 0.81
N ASN A 57 -4.46 -11.08 1.14
CA ASN A 57 -4.95 -11.02 2.51
C ASN A 57 -4.30 -12.09 3.40
N PHE A 58 -4.34 -13.35 2.98
CA PHE A 58 -3.78 -14.46 3.75
C PHE A 58 -2.23 -14.43 3.83
N PRO A 59 -1.49 -14.28 2.72
CA PRO A 59 -0.03 -14.11 2.75
C PRO A 59 0.45 -12.97 3.66
N TRP A 60 -0.20 -11.80 3.61
CA TRP A 60 0.19 -10.67 4.46
C TRP A 60 -0.08 -10.90 5.94
N PHE A 61 -1.15 -11.62 6.28
CA PHE A 61 -1.42 -12.01 7.66
C PHE A 61 -0.32 -12.95 8.17
N VAL A 62 0.04 -13.96 7.39
CA VAL A 62 1.14 -14.89 7.70
C VAL A 62 2.46 -14.15 7.82
N GLU A 63 2.74 -13.19 6.94
CA GLU A 63 3.96 -12.39 7.01
C GLU A 63 4.01 -11.52 8.26
N LEU A 64 2.90 -10.93 8.68
CA LEU A 64 2.85 -10.12 9.90
C LEU A 64 3.14 -10.95 11.15
N VAL A 65 2.49 -12.12 11.29
CA VAL A 65 2.74 -13.04 12.41
C VAL A 65 4.17 -13.59 12.34
N GLY A 66 4.63 -13.95 11.14
CA GLY A 66 5.98 -14.43 10.89
C GLY A 66 7.04 -13.41 11.27
N CYS A 67 6.87 -12.15 10.90
CA CYS A 67 7.79 -11.07 11.28
C CYS A 67 7.87 -10.91 12.81
N THR A 68 6.73 -10.88 13.53
CA THR A 68 6.74 -10.76 14.99
C THR A 68 7.50 -11.91 15.66
N LEU A 69 7.24 -13.16 15.25
CA LEU A 69 7.96 -14.32 15.78
C LEU A 69 9.45 -14.27 15.46
N MET A 70 9.82 -13.93 14.22
CA MET A 70 11.21 -13.81 13.79
C MET A 70 11.97 -12.75 14.60
N PHE A 71 11.37 -11.58 14.85
CA PHE A 71 11.98 -10.55 15.71
C PHE A 71 12.18 -11.04 17.14
N CYS A 72 11.21 -11.75 17.71
CA CYS A 72 11.35 -12.32 19.07
C CYS A 72 12.49 -13.34 19.14
N PHE A 73 12.56 -14.28 18.18
CA PHE A 73 13.62 -15.30 18.15
C PHE A 73 15.00 -14.71 17.84
N GLN A 74 15.11 -13.77 16.91
CA GLN A 74 16.39 -13.10 16.62
C GLN A 74 16.83 -12.25 17.82
N GLY A 75 15.92 -11.52 18.46
CA GLY A 75 16.24 -10.74 19.66
C GLY A 75 16.77 -11.61 20.80
N TYR A 76 16.14 -12.76 21.05
CA TYR A 76 16.63 -13.71 22.06
C TYR A 76 18.01 -14.30 21.70
N ASN A 77 18.23 -14.68 20.44
CA ASN A 77 19.52 -15.20 20.00
C ASN A 77 20.64 -14.17 20.14
N VAL A 78 20.38 -12.89 19.85
CA VAL A 78 21.34 -11.80 20.08
C VAL A 78 21.65 -11.64 21.56
N LEU A 79 20.64 -11.65 22.44
CA LEU A 79 20.84 -11.52 23.89
C LEU A 79 21.67 -12.67 24.46
N LYS A 80 21.37 -13.90 24.05
CA LYS A 80 22.13 -15.09 24.47
C LYS A 80 23.59 -15.04 24.00
N LEU A 81 23.84 -14.57 22.78
CA LEU A 81 25.20 -14.46 22.25
C LEU A 81 25.99 -13.32 22.88
N LEU A 82 25.33 -12.25 23.33
CA LEU A 82 25.99 -11.14 24.05
C LEU A 82 26.44 -11.56 25.46
N HIS A 83 25.68 -12.42 26.14
CA HIS A 83 26.04 -12.94 27.46
C HIS A 83 27.07 -14.08 27.42
N ALA A 84 27.21 -14.77 26.29
CA ALA A 84 28.23 -15.79 26.11
C ALA A 84 29.52 -15.13 25.59
N ASP A 85 30.62 -15.22 26.35
CA ASP A 85 31.95 -14.67 26.08
C ASP A 85 32.66 -15.23 24.81
N GLY A 86 31.91 -15.78 23.86
CA GLY A 86 32.40 -16.46 22.67
C GLY A 86 32.43 -15.59 21.41
N SER A 87 33.39 -15.89 20.54
CA SER A 87 33.70 -15.30 19.22
C SER A 87 32.59 -15.43 18.15
N GLY A 88 31.35 -15.16 18.50
CA GLY A 88 30.16 -15.22 17.64
C GLY A 88 29.92 -13.98 16.79
N VAL A 89 30.93 -13.12 16.57
CA VAL A 89 30.78 -11.84 15.85
C VAL A 89 30.16 -12.02 14.45
N PHE A 90 30.52 -13.09 13.75
CA PHE A 90 29.93 -13.46 12.45
C PHE A 90 28.45 -13.88 12.56
N GLN A 91 28.06 -14.59 13.63
CA GLN A 91 26.67 -14.97 13.86
C GLN A 91 25.81 -13.75 14.21
N ILE A 92 26.32 -12.84 15.04
CA ILE A 92 25.64 -11.57 15.37
C ILE A 92 25.46 -10.73 14.09
N GLY A 93 26.53 -10.59 13.30
CA GLY A 93 26.49 -9.87 12.02
C GLY A 93 25.45 -10.45 11.06
N PHE A 94 25.39 -11.78 10.93
CA PHE A 94 24.39 -12.45 10.11
C PHE A 94 22.96 -12.20 10.61
N ILE A 95 22.73 -12.30 11.92
CA ILE A 95 21.40 -12.05 12.52
C ILE A 95 20.96 -10.61 12.26
N ILE A 96 21.83 -9.63 12.48
CA ILE A 96 21.54 -8.21 12.22
C ILE A 96 21.22 -7.99 10.74
N PHE A 97 22.04 -8.53 9.83
CA PHE A 97 21.84 -8.40 8.39
C PHE A 97 20.50 -9.02 7.94
N SER A 98 20.19 -10.23 8.37
CA SER A 98 18.92 -10.90 8.05
C SER A 98 17.72 -10.12 8.61
N THR A 99 17.83 -9.60 9.84
CA THR A 99 16.78 -8.79 10.48
C THR A 99 16.51 -7.53 9.66
N PHE A 100 17.57 -6.84 9.23
CA PHE A 100 17.49 -5.63 8.43
C PHE A 100 16.87 -5.88 7.05
N GLY A 101 17.22 -7.00 6.40
CA GLY A 101 16.61 -7.42 5.14
C GLY A 101 15.10 -7.63 5.24
N ILE A 102 14.64 -8.33 6.29
CA ILE A 102 13.21 -8.58 6.54
C ILE A 102 12.48 -7.26 6.86
N LEU A 103 13.09 -6.38 7.65
CA LEU A 103 12.55 -5.04 7.93
C LEU A 103 12.32 -4.22 6.66
N ILE A 104 13.32 -4.19 5.76
CA ILE A 104 13.21 -3.49 4.48
C ILE A 104 12.08 -4.10 3.64
N GLN A 105 12.01 -5.43 3.56
CA GLN A 105 10.97 -6.10 2.78
C GLN A 105 9.56 -5.76 3.31
N PHE A 106 9.37 -5.81 4.62
CA PHE A 106 8.11 -5.47 5.27
C PHE A 106 7.76 -3.98 5.09
N LEU A 107 8.75 -3.09 5.19
CA LEU A 107 8.60 -1.65 4.93
C LEU A 107 8.19 -1.38 3.48
N LEU A 108 8.82 -2.04 2.51
CA LEU A 108 8.47 -1.92 1.09
C LEU A 108 7.04 -2.37 0.81
N ASN A 109 6.61 -3.47 1.42
CA ASN A 109 5.22 -3.94 1.33
C ASN A 109 4.23 -2.91 1.91
N CYS A 110 4.54 -2.33 3.08
CA CYS A 110 3.72 -1.29 3.71
C CYS A 110 3.68 0.01 2.89
N TRP A 111 4.82 0.42 2.35
CA TRP A 111 4.93 1.58 1.46
C TRP A 111 4.10 1.40 0.19
N ALA A 112 4.12 0.21 -0.39
CA ALA A 112 3.35 -0.10 -1.58
C ALA A 112 1.84 -0.02 -1.31
N GLY A 113 1.38 -0.48 -0.14
CA GLY A 113 0.00 -0.29 0.33
C GLY A 113 -0.40 1.18 0.50
N GLU A 114 0.45 1.97 1.16
CA GLU A 114 0.23 3.41 1.35
C GLU A 114 0.19 4.18 0.02
N CYS A 115 1.10 3.84 -0.90
CA CYS A 115 1.14 4.44 -2.24
C CYS A 115 -0.16 4.16 -3.01
N LEU A 116 -0.71 2.95 -2.90
CA LEU A 116 -1.99 2.60 -3.54
C LEU A 116 -3.15 3.41 -2.96
N ILE A 117 -3.20 3.57 -1.63
CA ILE A 117 -4.22 4.39 -0.94
C ILE A 117 -4.10 5.85 -1.40
N SER A 118 -2.89 6.42 -1.37
CA SER A 118 -2.63 7.80 -1.78
C SER A 118 -3.04 8.04 -3.24
N GLN A 119 -2.64 7.15 -4.14
CA GLN A 119 -2.94 7.25 -5.56
C GLN A 119 -4.44 7.11 -5.85
N SER A 120 -5.15 6.25 -5.12
CA SER A 120 -6.61 6.14 -5.23
C SER A 120 -7.34 7.41 -4.77
N SER A 121 -6.83 8.09 -3.73
CA SER A 121 -7.38 9.36 -3.26
C SER A 121 -7.16 10.49 -4.27
N LYS A 122 -6.01 10.52 -4.94
CA LYS A 122 -5.70 11.53 -5.97
C LYS A 122 -6.61 11.45 -7.19
N ILE A 123 -7.02 10.25 -7.59
CA ILE A 123 -8.00 10.07 -8.68
C ILE A 123 -9.31 10.79 -8.32
N GLY A 124 -9.77 10.67 -7.07
CA GLY A 124 -10.95 11.40 -6.61
C GLY A 124 -10.82 12.92 -6.72
N TYR A 125 -9.63 13.45 -6.39
CA TYR A 125 -9.33 14.87 -6.55
C TYR A 125 -9.24 15.29 -8.02
N ALA A 126 -8.66 14.47 -8.89
CA ALA A 126 -8.57 14.73 -10.33
C ALA A 126 -9.94 14.76 -11.02
N PHE A 127 -10.90 13.95 -10.56
CA PHE A 127 -12.30 14.06 -11.02
C PHE A 127 -12.92 15.40 -10.60
N TYR A 128 -12.65 15.87 -9.39
CA TYR A 128 -13.18 17.14 -8.88
C TYR A 128 -12.60 18.37 -9.61
N THR A 129 -11.30 18.35 -9.92
CA THR A 129 -10.60 19.43 -10.64
C THR A 129 -10.71 19.33 -12.15
N SER A 130 -11.27 18.24 -12.69
CA SER A 130 -11.64 18.20 -14.10
C SER A 130 -12.59 19.35 -14.40
N GLN A 131 -12.49 19.98 -15.58
CA GLN A 131 -13.36 21.10 -15.94
C GLN A 131 -14.78 20.60 -16.29
N TRP A 132 -15.45 19.94 -15.35
CA TRP A 132 -16.78 19.35 -15.49
C TRP A 132 -17.85 20.40 -15.82
N TYR A 133 -17.58 21.68 -15.52
CA TYR A 133 -18.45 22.82 -15.80
C TYR A 133 -18.43 23.27 -17.27
N THR A 134 -17.39 22.91 -18.05
CA THR A 134 -17.33 23.20 -19.50
C THR A 134 -18.03 22.13 -20.35
N LEU A 135 -18.61 21.11 -19.71
CA LEU A 135 -19.26 19.98 -20.35
C LEU A 135 -20.78 20.16 -20.46
N ARG A 136 -21.38 19.43 -21.40
CA ARG A 136 -22.85 19.37 -21.51
C ARG A 136 -23.45 18.81 -20.20
N PRO A 137 -24.61 19.30 -19.75
CA PRO A 137 -25.20 18.90 -18.48
C PRO A 137 -25.47 17.38 -18.36
N SER A 138 -25.80 16.71 -19.46
CA SER A 138 -25.93 15.24 -19.52
C SER A 138 -24.61 14.51 -19.24
N ASP A 139 -23.52 15.06 -19.74
CA ASP A 139 -22.17 14.49 -19.67
C ASP A 139 -21.55 14.78 -18.30
N ALA A 140 -21.77 15.99 -17.77
CA ALA A 140 -21.36 16.40 -16.42
C ALA A 140 -22.05 15.56 -15.34
N ARG A 141 -23.36 15.29 -15.48
CA ARG A 141 -24.10 14.43 -14.55
C ARG A 141 -23.57 12.99 -14.53
N SER A 142 -23.25 12.46 -15.71
CA SER A 142 -22.64 11.12 -15.84
C SER A 142 -21.26 11.08 -15.17
N LEU A 143 -20.43 12.12 -15.39
CA LEU A 143 -19.13 12.27 -14.74
C LEU A 143 -19.24 12.33 -13.21
N MET A 144 -20.18 13.14 -12.69
CA MET A 144 -20.41 13.30 -11.25
C MET A 144 -20.88 12.00 -10.58
N MET A 145 -21.86 11.31 -11.17
CA MET A 145 -22.34 10.02 -10.64
C MET A 145 -21.21 9.00 -10.58
N MET A 146 -20.33 8.98 -11.59
CA MET A 146 -19.19 8.07 -11.62
C MET A 146 -18.08 8.48 -10.64
N GLY A 147 -17.78 9.77 -10.53
CA GLY A 147 -16.83 10.30 -9.55
C GLY A 147 -17.24 9.94 -8.13
N PHE A 148 -18.51 10.16 -7.77
CA PHE A 148 -19.03 9.88 -6.42
C PHE A 148 -19.02 8.38 -6.06
N GLN A 149 -19.21 7.49 -7.05
CA GLN A 149 -19.19 6.05 -6.81
C GLN A 149 -17.77 5.45 -6.73
N LYS A 150 -16.76 6.13 -7.27
CA LYS A 150 -15.39 5.60 -7.45
C LYS A 150 -14.31 6.32 -6.62
N THR A 151 -14.65 7.42 -5.96
CA THR A 151 -13.77 8.15 -5.01
C THR A 151 -13.49 7.42 -3.70
N ARG A 152 -14.09 6.24 -3.45
CA ARG A 152 -13.74 5.47 -2.25
C ARG A 152 -12.26 5.06 -2.33
N PRO A 153 -11.42 5.48 -1.37
CA PRO A 153 -10.01 5.13 -1.39
C PRO A 153 -9.88 3.61 -1.39
N LEU A 154 -9.10 3.09 -2.34
CA LEU A 154 -8.79 1.67 -2.40
C LEU A 154 -7.88 1.37 -1.23
N THR A 155 -8.47 0.76 -0.20
CA THR A 155 -7.78 0.33 1.01
C THR A 155 -7.49 -1.15 0.87
N LEU A 156 -6.22 -1.52 1.12
CA LEU A 156 -5.84 -2.91 1.23
C LEU A 156 -5.98 -3.31 2.69
N THR A 157 -6.95 -4.16 2.99
CA THR A 157 -7.23 -4.60 4.36
C THR A 157 -6.65 -5.99 4.59
N THR A 158 -5.79 -6.14 5.60
CA THR A 158 -5.32 -7.46 6.03
C THR A 158 -6.34 -8.06 6.99
N TRP A 159 -7.04 -9.11 6.57
CA TRP A 159 -8.02 -9.93 7.31
C TRP A 159 -9.02 -9.13 8.17
N LYS A 160 -9.38 -7.90 7.76
CA LYS A 160 -10.17 -6.94 8.56
C LYS A 160 -9.51 -6.47 9.88
N PHE A 161 -8.30 -6.88 10.22
CA PHE A 161 -7.61 -6.45 11.45
C PHE A 161 -7.00 -5.05 11.34
N SER A 162 -6.45 -4.68 10.18
CA SER A 162 -5.91 -3.33 9.94
C SER A 162 -5.67 -3.04 8.45
N VAL A 163 -5.72 -1.76 8.11
CA VAL A 163 -5.33 -1.26 6.78
C VAL A 163 -3.81 -1.32 6.66
N LEU A 164 -3.35 -1.86 5.53
CA LEU A 164 -1.93 -1.96 5.23
C LEU A 164 -1.37 -0.56 4.95
N SER A 165 -0.73 0.01 5.98
CA SER A 165 -0.25 1.39 6.02
C SER A 165 1.09 1.46 6.73
N ILE A 166 1.86 2.50 6.44
CA ILE A 166 3.08 2.84 7.19
C ILE A 166 2.81 2.92 8.71
N ARG A 167 1.58 3.28 9.11
CA ARG A 167 1.17 3.33 10.52
C ARG A 167 1.13 1.94 11.17
N LEU A 168 0.75 0.92 10.41
CA LEU A 168 0.73 -0.47 10.89
C LEU A 168 2.16 -0.97 11.13
N PHE A 169 3.08 -0.67 10.22
CA PHE A 169 4.51 -0.96 10.38
C PHE A 169 5.07 -0.37 11.68
N LEU A 170 4.83 0.91 11.94
CA LEU A 170 5.30 1.58 13.16
C LEU A 170 4.70 0.96 14.43
N ARG A 171 3.42 0.57 14.38
CA ARG A 171 2.75 -0.10 15.50
C ARG A 171 3.40 -1.45 15.81
N VAL A 172 3.62 -2.28 14.78
CA VAL A 172 4.27 -3.59 14.93
C VAL A 172 5.69 -3.43 15.48
N MET A 173 6.47 -2.49 14.95
CA MET A 173 7.82 -2.19 15.46
C MET A 173 7.80 -1.79 16.93
N LYS A 174 6.89 -0.88 17.32
CA LYS A 174 6.76 -0.43 18.71
C LYS A 174 6.37 -1.57 19.65
N THR A 175 5.45 -2.44 19.25
CA THR A 175 5.07 -3.60 20.05
C THR A 175 6.22 -4.59 20.19
N SER A 176 6.93 -4.90 19.10
CA SER A 176 8.07 -5.82 19.14
C SER A 176 9.19 -5.31 20.05
N LEU A 177 9.53 -4.01 19.96
CA LEU A 177 10.51 -3.39 20.85
C LEU A 177 10.05 -3.41 22.31
N SER A 178 8.76 -3.16 22.58
CA SER A 178 8.23 -3.26 23.94
C SER A 178 8.34 -4.67 24.50
N TYR A 179 8.06 -5.72 23.70
CA TYR A 179 8.23 -7.11 24.13
C TYR A 179 9.70 -7.44 24.39
N LEU A 180 10.62 -6.96 23.54
CA LEU A 180 12.05 -7.12 23.75
C LEU A 180 12.54 -6.42 25.03
N SER A 181 12.08 -5.20 25.29
CA SER A 181 12.42 -4.48 26.53
C SER A 181 11.97 -5.24 27.79
N VAL A 182 10.75 -5.79 27.78
CA VAL A 182 10.25 -6.61 28.90
C VAL A 182 11.10 -7.87 29.09
N LEU A 183 11.44 -8.55 28.00
CA LEU A 183 12.25 -9.76 28.04
C LEU A 183 13.68 -9.49 28.53
N LEU A 184 14.26 -8.35 28.15
CA LEU A 184 15.58 -7.91 28.59
C LEU A 184 15.60 -7.69 30.11
N VAL A 185 14.61 -6.95 30.64
CA VAL A 185 14.47 -6.73 32.10
C VAL A 185 14.29 -8.03 32.89
N MET A 186 13.60 -9.03 32.32
CA MET A 186 13.45 -10.34 32.97
C MET A 186 14.71 -11.21 32.93
N THR A 187 15.63 -10.94 32.01
CA THR A 187 16.87 -11.73 31.86
C THR A 187 18.04 -11.11 32.65
N ASP A 188 17.95 -9.83 33.02
CA ASP A 188 18.91 -9.12 33.88
C ASP A 188 18.77 -9.46 35.39
N PHE A 189 18.01 -10.51 35.74
CA PHE A 189 17.80 -11.01 37.11
C PHE A 189 18.33 -12.44 37.24
#